data_AF-A0A949ZDV3-F1
#
_entry.id   AF-A0A949ZDV3-F1
#
_cell.length_a   1.000
_cell.length_b   1.000
_cell.length_c   1.000
_cell.angle_alpha   90.00
_cell.angle_beta   90.00
_cell.angle_gamma   90.00
#
_symmetry.space_group_name_H-M   'P 1'
#
loop_
_entity.id
_entity.type
_entity.pdbx_description
1 polymer ?
#
loop_
_entity_poly.entity_id
_entity_poly.type
_entity_poly.pdbx_seq_one_letter_code
_entity_poly.pdbx_strand_id
1 'polypeptide(L)' 'MQKVQLSDAEWKAKLTPDQYSVLRKADTEPPFTGAYVHVKDNGVYCCAGCGA' A
#
# COMPACT_ATOMS: atom_id res chain seq x y z
N MET A 1 -13.46 -2.70 -13.36
CA MET A 1 -12.75 -1.94 -12.31
C MET A 1 -12.40 -0.56 -12.88
N GLN A 2 -12.79 0.53 -12.23
CA GLN A 2 -12.44 1.88 -12.70
C GLN A 2 -10.98 2.19 -12.40
N LYS A 3 -10.30 2.89 -13.31
CA LYS A 3 -8.90 3.30 -13.15
C LYS A 3 -8.82 4.40 -12.10
N VAL A 4 -8.05 4.18 -11.03
CA VAL A 4 -7.83 5.21 -10.00
C VAL A 4 -6.93 6.32 -10.56
N GLN A 5 -7.44 7.55 -10.55
CA GLN A 5 -6.72 8.76 -10.95
C GLN A 5 -6.68 9.68 -9.75
N LEU A 6 -5.50 9.83 -9.14
CA LEU A 6 -5.24 10.72 -8.03
C LEU A 6 -3.92 11.42 -8.32
N SER A 7 -3.84 12.69 -7.94
CA SER A 7 -2.61 13.47 -7.90
C SER A 7 -1.64 12.91 -6.85
N ASP A 8 -0.38 13.33 -6.95
CA ASP A 8 0.66 12.94 -5.98
C ASP A 8 0.31 13.36 -4.55
N ALA A 9 -0.25 14.57 -4.38
CA ALA A 9 -0.69 15.10 -3.10
C ALA A 9 -1.84 14.28 -2.50
N GLU A 10 -2.81 13.88 -3.33
CA GLU A 10 -3.91 13.02 -2.90
C GLU A 10 -3.43 11.62 -2.50
N TRP A 11 -2.45 11.06 -3.22
CA TRP A 11 -1.82 9.79 -2.83
C TRP A 11 -1.08 9.90 -1.50
N LYS A 12 -0.32 10.98 -1.31
CA LYS A 12 0.41 11.25 -0.07
C LYS A 12 -0.53 11.48 1.12
N ALA A 13 -1.73 12.00 0.89
CA ALA A 13 -2.76 12.15 1.91
C ALA A 13 -3.53 10.85 2.20
N LYS A 14 -3.73 10.00 1.17
CA LYS A 14 -4.50 8.75 1.28
C LYS A 14 -3.72 7.61 1.95
N LEU A 15 -2.42 7.50 1.68
CA LEU A 15 -1.58 6.40 2.12
C LEU A 15 -0.80 6.77 3.39
N THR A 16 -0.42 5.76 4.18
CA THR A 16 0.59 5.98 5.22
C THR A 16 1.93 6.36 4.58
N PRO A 17 2.85 7.03 5.30
CA PRO A 17 4.16 7.39 4.75
C PRO A 17 4.91 6.21 4.13
N ASP A 18 4.89 5.05 4.79
CA ASP A 18 5.57 3.84 4.31
C ASP A 18 4.88 3.25 3.08
N GLN A 19 3.55 3.17 3.08
CA GLN A 19 2.78 2.73 1.91
C GLN A 19 3.00 3.65 0.71
N TYR A 20 3.06 4.96 0.93
CA TYR A 20 3.35 5.93 -0.11
C TYR A 20 4.75 5.73 -0.69
N SER A 21 5.77 5.57 0.16
CA SER A 21 7.14 5.31 -0.30
C SER A 21 7.24 4.01 -1.10
N VAL A 22 6.66 2.91 -0.60
CA VAL A 22 6.68 1.62 -1.30
C VAL A 22 5.90 1.69 -2.63
N LEU A 23 4.64 2.13 -2.61
CA LEU A 23 3.76 2.06 -3.78
C LEU A 23 4.01 3.14 -4.83
N ARG A 24 4.55 4.31 -4.45
CA ARG A 24 4.74 5.46 -5.35
C ARG A 24 6.19 5.79 -5.62
N LYS A 25 7.12 5.43 -4.73
CA LYS A 25 8.56 5.66 -4.90
C LYS A 25 9.36 4.39 -5.14
N ALA A 26 8.70 3.24 -5.27
CA ALA A 26 9.34 1.93 -5.43
C ALA A 26 10.33 1.59 -4.31
N ASP A 27 10.04 2.05 -3.10
CA ASP A 27 10.80 1.69 -1.90
C ASP A 27 10.51 0.26 -1.46
N THR A 28 11.31 -0.27 -0.54
CA THR A 28 11.13 -1.60 0.07
C THR A 28 11.10 -1.45 1.58
N GLU A 29 10.06 -2.00 2.23
CA GLU A 29 9.98 -1.99 3.68
C GLU A 29 11.16 -2.78 4.31
N PRO A 30 11.67 -2.38 5.49
CA PRO A 30 12.70 -3.12 6.19
C PRO A 30 12.28 -4.58 6.47
N PRO A 31 13.26 -5.49 6.63
CA PRO A 31 12.95 -6.89 6.86
C PRO A 31 12.12 -7.07 8.15
N PHE A 32 11.05 -7.86 8.03
CA PHE A 32 10.16 -8.25 9.13
C PHE A 32 9.34 -7.10 9.76
N THR A 33 9.19 -5.95 9.10
CA THR A 33 8.37 -4.84 9.63
C THR A 33 6.97 -4.74 9.03
N GLY A 34 6.68 -5.48 7.95
CA GLY A 34 5.39 -5.44 7.28
C GLY A 34 4.23 -5.88 8.18
N ALA A 35 3.11 -5.15 8.14
CA ALA A 35 1.94 -5.40 9.00
C ALA A 35 1.39 -6.84 8.89
N TYR A 36 1.62 -7.49 7.75
CA TYR A 36 1.11 -8.85 7.46
C TYR A 36 2.19 -9.94 7.51
N VAL A 37 3.44 -9.62 7.90
CA VAL A 37 4.56 -10.59 7.85
C VAL A 37 4.36 -11.83 8.73
N HIS A 38 3.50 -11.74 9.74
CA HIS A 38 3.19 -12.85 10.66
C HIS A 38 1.72 -13.25 10.67
N VAL A 39 0.89 -12.66 9.80
CA VAL A 39 -0.54 -12.95 9.74
C VAL A 39 -0.77 -14.29 9.02
N LYS A 40 -1.57 -15.15 9.64
CA LYS A 40 -1.89 -16.51 9.14
C LYS A 40 -3.40 -16.74 9.01
N ASP A 41 -4.20 -15.72 9.26
CA ASP A 41 -5.65 -15.81 9.21
C ASP A 41 -6.15 -15.94 7.76
N ASN A 42 -7.32 -16.55 7.60
CA ASN A 42 -7.97 -16.64 6.29
C ASN A 42 -8.48 -15.25 5.86
N GLY A 43 -8.28 -14.89 4.59
CA GLY A 43 -8.72 -13.61 4.05
C GLY A 43 -8.27 -13.40 2.61
N VAL A 44 -8.45 -12.17 2.12
CA VAL A 44 -8.02 -11.75 0.78
C VAL A 44 -7.18 -10.49 0.92
N TYR A 45 -6.01 -10.47 0.28
CA TYR A 45 -5.19 -9.27 0.16
C TYR A 45 -5.66 -8.45 -1.04
N CYS A 46 -5.89 -7.17 -0.81
CA CYS A 46 -6.22 -6.20 -1.86
C CYS A 46 -5.12 -5.15 -1.96
N CYS A 47 -4.93 -4.57 -3.15
CA CYS A 47 -3.96 -3.52 -3.35
C CYS A 47 -4.28 -2.30 -2.45
N ALA A 48 -3.36 -1.90 -1.57
CA ALA A 48 -3.57 -0.73 -0.70
C ALA A 48 -3.75 0.59 -1.48
N GLY A 49 -3.28 0.64 -2.74
CA GLY A 49 -3.50 1.79 -3.62
C GLY A 49 -4.92 1.84 -4.20
N CYS A 50 -5.31 0.80 -4.95
CA CYS A 50 -6.53 0.80 -5.75
C CYS A 50 -7.66 -0.12 -5.26
N GLY A 51 -7.42 -0.95 -4.24
CA GLY A 51 -8.39 -1.90 -3.72
C GLY A 51 -8.72 -3.07 -4.64
N ALA A 52 -8.00 -3.19 -5.76
CA ALA A 52 -8.09 -4.31 -6.71
C ALA A 52 -7.54 -5.62 -6.13
#